data_AF-A0A964UHB0-F1
#
_entry.id   AF-A0A964UHB0-F1
#
_cell.length_a   1.000
_cell.length_b   1.000
_cell.length_c   1.000
_cell.angle_alpha   90.00
_cell.angle_beta   90.00
_cell.angle_gamma   90.00
#
_symmetry.space_group_name_H-M   'P 1'
#
loop_
_entity.id
_entity.type
_entity.pdbx_description
1 polymer ?
#
loop_
_entity_poly.entity_id
_entity_poly.type
_entity_poly.pdbx_seq_one_letter_code
_entity_poly.pdbx_strand_id
1 'polypeptide(L)'
;MNDGSIIDLDAVNLTAEAVAAYQQLAERVGAALAQLGISPEEIPDEQGRLMTDGSLEVFVTLPGGHGEISMTIPPEHWAWRQ
;
A
#
# COMPACT_ATOMS: atom_id res chain seq x y z
N MET A 1 -2.37 -4.45 20.81
CA MET A 1 -1.72 -5.54 20.07
C MET A 1 -2.10 -5.33 18.62
N ASN A 2 -1.15 -4.89 17.79
CA ASN A 2 -1.27 -5.00 16.33
C ASN A 2 -1.22 -6.50 16.07
N ASP A 3 -2.30 -7.13 15.61
CA ASP A 3 -2.20 -8.52 15.18
C ASP A 3 -1.44 -8.62 13.85
N GLY A 4 -1.23 -7.50 13.15
CA GLY A 4 -0.36 -7.42 11.98
C GLY A 4 -0.85 -8.30 10.84
N SER A 5 -2.14 -8.62 10.85
CA SER A 5 -2.77 -9.53 9.91
C SER A 5 -2.62 -8.95 8.51
N ILE A 6 -1.84 -9.66 7.67
CA ILE A 6 -1.74 -9.35 6.25
C ILE A 6 -3.06 -9.73 5.60
N ILE A 7 -3.64 -8.79 4.88
CA ILE A 7 -4.91 -8.96 4.19
C ILE A 7 -4.72 -8.85 2.68
N ASP A 8 -5.55 -9.58 1.96
CA ASP A 8 -5.64 -9.50 0.51
C ASP A 8 -6.36 -8.21 0.11
N LEU A 9 -5.71 -7.39 -0.74
CA LEU A 9 -6.28 -6.13 -1.22
C LEU A 9 -7.44 -6.35 -2.20
N ASP A 10 -7.58 -7.54 -2.81
CA ASP A 10 -8.74 -7.86 -3.64
C ASP A 10 -10.04 -7.95 -2.81
N ALA A 11 -9.91 -8.13 -1.50
CA ALA A 11 -11.01 -8.17 -0.55
C ALA A 11 -11.39 -6.78 0.00
N VAL A 12 -10.77 -5.69 -0.44
CA VAL A 12 -11.11 -4.33 0.02
C VAL A 12 -11.60 -3.43 -1.10
N ASN A 13 -12.50 -2.51 -0.76
CA ASN A 13 -12.91 -1.40 -1.59
C ASN A 13 -12.37 -0.10 -0.98
N LEU A 14 -11.75 0.74 -1.81
CA LEU A 14 -11.28 2.07 -1.42
C LEU A 14 -12.23 3.15 -1.95
N THR A 15 -12.34 4.26 -1.23
CA THR A 15 -13.00 5.46 -1.77
C THR A 15 -12.18 6.05 -2.92
N ALA A 16 -12.84 6.81 -3.79
CA ALA A 16 -12.14 7.51 -4.88
C ALA A 16 -11.04 8.46 -4.37
N GLU A 17 -11.23 9.06 -3.20
CA GLU A 17 -10.24 9.91 -2.54
C GLU A 17 -9.00 9.12 -2.13
N ALA A 18 -9.15 7.96 -1.49
CA ALA A 18 -8.03 7.09 -1.15
C ALA A 18 -7.30 6.57 -2.39
N VAL A 19 -8.03 6.21 -3.45
CA VAL A 19 -7.42 5.80 -4.74
C VAL A 19 -6.60 6.95 -5.34
N ALA A 20 -7.11 8.18 -5.32
CA ALA A 20 -6.38 9.33 -5.85
C ALA A 20 -5.11 9.63 -5.04
N ALA A 21 -5.18 9.56 -3.70
CA ALA A 21 -4.01 9.72 -2.84
C ALA A 21 -2.96 8.62 -3.09
N TYR A 22 -3.41 7.38 -3.25
CA TYR A 22 -2.56 6.24 -3.60
C TYR A 22 -1.82 6.47 -4.92
N GLN A 23 -2.54 6.85 -5.98
CA GLN A 23 -1.95 7.12 -7.29
C GLN A 23 -0.87 8.21 -7.23
N GLN A 24 -1.11 9.29 -6.49
CA GLN A 24 -0.11 10.35 -6.30
C GLN A 24 1.15 9.86 -5.56
N LEU A 25 0.98 8.97 -4.57
CA LEU A 25 2.13 8.36 -3.90
C LEU A 25 2.89 7.45 -4.87
N ALA A 26 2.19 6.57 -5.59
CA ALA A 26 2.78 5.64 -6.54
C ALA A 26 3.57 6.35 -7.64
N GLU A 27 3.06 7.46 -8.19
CA GLU A 27 3.77 8.28 -9.18
C GLU A 27 5.08 8.87 -8.60
N ARG A 28 5.01 9.46 -7.41
CA ARG A 28 6.17 10.06 -6.75
C ARG A 28 7.24 9.03 -6.40
N VAL A 29 6.81 7.89 -5.87
CA VAL A 29 7.70 6.81 -5.47
C VAL A 29 8.28 6.11 -6.69
N GLY A 30 7.48 5.83 -7.72
CA GLY A 30 7.95 5.22 -8.97
C GLY A 30 9.06 6.04 -9.64
N ALA A 31 8.93 7.37 -9.64
CA ALA A 31 9.99 8.26 -10.14
C ALA A 31 11.30 8.16 -9.32
N ALA A 32 11.19 7.96 -8.00
CA ALA A 32 12.35 7.77 -7.13
C ALA A 32 12.99 6.38 -7.29
N LEU A 33 12.19 5.33 -7.41
CA LEU A 33 12.66 3.95 -7.64
C LEU A 33 13.38 3.80 -8.97
N ALA A 34 12.88 4.45 -10.02
CA ALA A 34 13.56 4.48 -11.32
C ALA A 34 14.96 5.11 -11.24
N GLN A 35 15.17 6.12 -10.40
CA GLN A 35 16.50 6.72 -10.18
C GLN A 35 17.45 5.79 -9.41
N LEU A 36 16.90 4.84 -8.64
CA LEU A 36 17.66 3.78 -7.96
C LEU A 36 17.93 2.58 -8.87
N GLY A 37 17.44 2.60 -10.12
CA GLY A 37 17.60 1.50 -11.07
C GLY A 37 16.71 0.29 -10.77
N ILE A 38 15.67 0.46 -9.94
CA ILE A 38 14.68 -0.58 -9.66
C ILE A 38 13.64 -0.55 -10.76
N SER A 39 13.50 -1.65 -11.48
CA SER A 39 12.54 -1.76 -12.57
C SER A 39 11.14 -2.01 -12.00
N PRO A 40 10.07 -1.44 -12.60
CA PRO A 40 8.70 -1.66 -12.12
C PRO A 40 8.30 -3.14 -12.03
N GLU A 41 8.82 -3.97 -12.94
CA GLU A 41 8.63 -5.43 -12.97
C GLU A 41 9.28 -6.19 -11.80
N GLU A 42 10.20 -5.55 -11.08
CA GLU A 42 10.85 -6.11 -9.88
C GLU A 42 10.09 -5.75 -8.59
N ILE A 43 9.11 -4.84 -8.68
CA ILE A 43 8.30 -4.42 -7.55
C ILE A 43 7.18 -5.46 -7.37
N PRO A 44 7.09 -6.13 -6.22
CA PRO A 44 5.99 -7.06 -5.93
C PRO A 44 4.64 -6.35 -5.85
N ASP A 45 3.57 -7.12 -5.96
CA ASP A 45 2.21 -6.63 -5.70
C ASP A 45 2.10 -6.12 -4.25
N GLU A 46 1.27 -5.09 -4.06
CA GLU A 46 1.05 -4.49 -2.76
C GLU A 46 0.23 -5.40 -1.85
N GLN A 47 0.45 -5.25 -0.55
CA GLN A 47 -0.22 -6.01 0.49
C GLN A 47 -0.95 -5.06 1.44
N GLY A 48 -2.04 -5.55 2.04
CA GLY A 48 -2.74 -4.83 3.10
C GLY A 48 -2.30 -5.29 4.48
N ARG A 49 -2.25 -4.38 5.45
CA ARG A 49 -2.07 -4.69 6.87
C ARG A 49 -3.15 -3.96 7.65
N LEU A 50 -3.97 -4.70 8.39
CA LEU A 50 -4.97 -4.10 9.27
C LEU A 50 -4.30 -3.57 10.53
N MET A 51 -4.59 -2.32 10.86
CA MET A 51 -4.02 -1.63 12.02
C MET A 51 -5.00 -1.67 13.20
N THR A 52 -4.48 -1.55 14.42
CA THR A 52 -5.31 -1.59 15.65
C THR A 52 -6.37 -0.50 15.76
N ASP A 53 -6.18 0.61 15.07
CA ASP A 53 -7.11 1.74 15.04
C ASP A 53 -8.19 1.61 13.94
N GLY A 54 -8.20 0.49 13.22
CA GLY A 54 -9.11 0.24 12.11
C GLY A 54 -8.66 0.84 10.78
N SER A 55 -7.50 1.52 10.73
CA SER A 55 -6.90 1.93 9.46
C SER A 55 -6.35 0.73 8.69
N LEU A 56 -6.26 0.89 7.38
CA LEU A 56 -5.61 -0.05 6.48
C LEU A 56 -4.27 0.53 6.04
N GLU A 57 -3.17 -0.16 6.33
CA GLU A 57 -1.89 0.14 5.71
C GLU A 57 -1.75 -0.65 4.40
N VAL A 58 -1.60 0.06 3.29
CA VAL A 58 -1.20 -0.53 2.00
C VAL A 58 0.31 -0.40 1.89
N PHE A 59 1.01 -1.50 1.69
CA PHE A 59 2.47 -1.49 1.69
C PHE A 59 3.06 -2.43 0.64
N VAL A 60 4.29 -2.15 0.23
CA VAL A 60 5.11 -3.02 -0.61
C VAL A 60 6.52 -3.08 -0.05
N THR A 61 7.04 -4.30 0.10
CA THR A 61 8.44 -4.53 0.46
C THR A 61 9.28 -4.56 -0.81
N LEU A 62 10.22 -3.64 -0.93
CA LEU A 62 11.09 -3.55 -2.09
C LEU A 62 12.16 -4.66 -2.09
N PRO A 63 12.56 -5.16 -3.27
CA PRO A 63 13.65 -6.13 -3.38
C PRO A 63 14.98 -5.51 -2.92
N GLY A 64 16.02 -6.35 -2.79
CA GLY A 64 17.39 -5.87 -2.56
C GLY A 64 17.65 -5.16 -1.21
N GLY A 65 16.70 -5.19 -0.28
CA GLY A 65 16.83 -4.51 1.01
C GLY A 65 16.57 -3.00 0.95
N HIS A 66 15.87 -2.52 -0.08
CA HIS A 66 15.52 -1.11 -0.24
C HIS A 66 14.43 -0.61 0.72
N GLY A 67 13.88 -1.48 1.57
CA GLY A 67 12.93 -1.15 2.61
C GLY A 67 11.47 -1.38 2.21
N GLU A 68 10.56 -0.76 2.94
CA GLU A 68 9.11 -0.82 2.74
C GLU A 68 8.60 0.57 2.36
N ILE A 69 7.72 0.64 1.35
CA ILE A 69 6.90 1.82 1.08
C ILE A 69 5.51 1.51 1.60
N SER A 70 4.92 2.42 2.38
CA SER A 70 3.56 2.24 2.86
C SER A 70 2.73 3.52 2.84
N MET A 71 1.42 3.35 2.80
CA MET A 71 0.42 4.39 2.93
C MET A 71 -0.68 3.93 3.89
N THR A 72 -0.94 4.71 4.94
CA THR A 72 -2.08 4.46 5.84
C THR A 72 -3.35 5.10 5.27
N ILE A 73 -4.41 4.31 5.18
CA ILE A 73 -5.75 4.69 4.76
C ILE A 73 -6.66 4.70 6.00
N PRO A 74 -7.22 5.86 6.38
CA PRO A 74 -8.17 5.97 7.49
C PRO A 74 -9.40 5.05 7.33
N PRO A 75 -10.01 4.55 8.42
CA PRO A 75 -11.14 3.63 8.39
C PRO A 75 -12.35 4.11 7.58
N GLU A 76 -12.55 5.43 7.47
CA GLU A 76 -13.62 6.05 6.68
C GLU A 76 -13.42 5.96 5.16
N HIS A 77 -12.23 5.54 4.70
CA HIS A 77 -11.87 5.51 3.28
C HIS A 77 -11.68 4.11 2.70
N TRP A 78 -11.98 3.07 3.48
CA TRP A 78 -11.96 1.70 2.99
C TRP A 78 -13.06 0.85 3.64
N ALA A 79 -13.42 -0.25 2.99
CA ALA A 79 -14.33 -1.25 3.52
C ALA A 79 -14.03 -2.62 2.93
N TRP A 80 -14.46 -3.69 3.61
CA TRP A 80 -14.44 -5.02 3.03
C TRP A 80 -15.36 -5.11 1.81
N ARG A 81 -14.92 -5.85 0.80
CA ARG A 81 -15.74 -6.22 -0.35
C ARG A 81 -16.76 -7.28 0.10
N GLN A 82 -18.03 -7.06 -0.25
CA GLN A 82 -19.12 -8.00 0.00
C GLN A 82 -19.21 -9.07 -1.10
#